data_AF-A0A6N8I204-F1
#
_entry.id   AF-A0A6N8I204-F1
#
_cell.length_a   1.000
_cell.length_b   1.000
_cell.length_c   1.000
_cell.angle_alpha   90.00
_cell.angle_beta   90.00
_cell.angle_gamma   90.00
#
_symmetry.space_group_name_H-M   'P 1'
#
loop_
_entity.id
_entity.type
_entity.pdbx_description
1 polymer ?
#
loop_
_entity_poly.entity_id
_entity_poly.type
_entity_poly.pdbx_seq_one_letter_code
_entity_poly.pdbx_strand_id
1 'polypeptide(L)' 'MQRPKLKLRYGLLDKLLQFFSFLAVIGLIALTVSALPVLPATIPTHFGANGNPDGWGGKGSLKLWGGSEFLTG' A
#
# COMPACT_ATOMS: atom_id res chain seq x y z
N MET A 1 19.63 7.04 -35.22
CA MET A 1 18.55 7.84 -34.60
C MET A 1 19.10 8.51 -33.34
N GLN A 2 19.16 9.84 -33.28
CA GLN A 2 19.53 10.56 -32.05
C GLN A 2 18.32 10.61 -31.12
N ARG A 3 18.44 10.11 -29.88
CA ARG A 3 17.40 10.22 -28.85
C ARG A 3 17.48 11.60 -28.18
N PRO A 4 16.46 12.47 -28.32
CA PRO A 4 16.44 13.75 -27.63
C PRO A 4 16.43 13.54 -26.11
N LYS A 5 17.33 14.19 -25.39
CA LYS A 5 17.36 14.14 -23.91
C LYS A 5 16.42 15.21 -23.36
N LEU A 6 15.22 14.80 -22.96
CA LEU A 6 14.26 15.68 -22.28
C LEU A 6 14.82 16.10 -20.92
N LYS A 7 15.13 17.39 -20.76
CA LYS A 7 15.49 17.97 -19.46
C LYS A 7 14.24 18.56 -18.82
N LEU A 8 13.63 17.81 -17.91
CA LEU A 8 12.52 18.31 -17.12
C LEU A 8 13.05 19.36 -16.13
N ARG A 9 12.51 20.57 -16.20
CA ARG A 9 12.73 21.61 -15.18
C ARG A 9 11.74 21.37 -14.06
N TYR A 10 12.24 20.89 -12.92
CA TYR A 10 11.45 20.75 -11.71
C TYR A 10 11.11 22.13 -11.14
N GLY A 11 9.85 22.52 -11.25
CA GLY A 11 9.31 23.72 -10.63
C GLY A 11 9.12 23.56 -9.11
N LEU A 12 8.74 24.65 -8.45
CA LEU A 12 8.41 24.63 -7.02
C LEU A 12 7.22 23.70 -6.74
N LEU A 13 6.18 23.75 -7.59
CA LEU A 13 5.00 22.90 -7.45
C LEU A 13 5.33 21.41 -7.58
N ASP A 14 6.20 21.03 -8.53
CA ASP A 14 6.61 19.63 -8.69
C ASP A 14 7.29 19.10 -7.43
N LYS A 15 8.19 19.90 -6.84
CA LYS A 15 8.89 19.54 -5.60
C LYS A 15 7.95 19.42 -4.41
N LEU A 16 7.00 20.35 -4.27
CA LEU A 16 6.01 20.31 -3.20
C LEU A 16 5.10 19.09 -3.35
N LEU A 17 4.57 18.85 -4.55
CA LEU A 17 3.70 17.71 -4.82
C LEU A 17 4.43 16.39 -4.57
N GLN A 18 5.69 16.28 -5.00
CA GLN A 18 6.51 15.11 -4.75
C GLN A 18 6.76 14.89 -3.25
N PHE A 19 7.09 15.96 -2.50
CA PHE A 19 7.29 15.89 -1.05
C PHE A 19 6.02 15.44 -0.32
N PHE A 20 4.87 16.06 -0.60
CA PHE A 20 3.61 15.68 0.03
C PHE A 20 3.13 14.29 -0.38
N SER A 21 3.34 13.89 -1.64
CA SER A 21 3.02 12.53 -2.09
C SER A 21 3.85 11.49 -1.34
N PHE A 22 5.16 11.75 -1.19
CA PHE A 22 6.04 10.89 -0.42
C PHE A 22 5.62 10.81 1.06
N LEU A 23 5.31 11.96 1.66
CA LEU A 23 4.83 12.03 3.04
C LEU A 23 3.49 11.30 3.23
N ALA A 24 2.57 11.39 2.27
CA ALA A 24 1.30 10.67 2.27
C ALA A 24 1.51 9.16 2.23
N VAL A 25 2.43 8.66 1.38
CA VAL A 25 2.78 7.23 1.34
C VAL A 25 3.35 6.76 2.68
N ILE A 26 4.27 7.52 3.27
CA ILE A 26 4.80 7.22 4.61
C ILE A 26 3.68 7.20 5.65
N GLY A 27 2.75 8.17 5.59
CA GLY A 27 1.61 8.25 6.50
C GLY A 27 0.69 7.03 6.39
N LEU A 28 0.38 6.57 5.18
CA LEU A 28 -0.43 5.37 4.94
C LEU A 28 0.26 4.11 5.47
N ILE A 29 1.58 4.00 5.27
CA ILE A 29 2.37 2.89 5.83
C ILE A 29 2.34 2.93 7.36
N ALA A 30 2.59 4.09 7.96
CA ALA A 30 2.59 4.27 9.41
C ALA A 30 1.21 3.95 10.03
N LEU A 31 0.13 4.39 9.38
CA LEU A 31 -1.25 4.07 9.78
C LEU A 31 -1.53 2.56 9.74
N THR A 32 -1.08 1.89 8.68
CA THR A 32 -1.25 0.44 8.56
C THR A 32 -0.50 -0.29 9.66
N VAL A 33 0.77 0.08 9.88
CA VAL A 33 1.62 -0.54 10.91
C VAL A 33 1.11 -0.28 12.33
N SER A 34 0.57 0.91 12.62
CA SER A 34 0.02 1.22 13.95
C SER A 34 -1.29 0.48 14.25
N ALA A 35 -2.04 0.09 13.22
CA ALA A 35 -3.26 -0.70 13.37
C ALA A 35 -3.02 -2.22 13.51
N LEU A 36 -1.90 -2.74 13.01
CA LEU A 36 -1.57 -4.18 13.04
C LEU A 36 -1.65 -4.86 14.43
N PRO A 37 -1.21 -4.22 15.54
CA PRO A 37 -1.28 -4.86 16.86
C PRO A 37 -2.72 -5.09 17.32
N VAL A 38 -3.64 -4.18 16.98
CA VAL A 38 -5.05 -4.20 17.44
C VAL A 38 -5.89 -5.20 16.65
N LEU A 39 -5.48 -5.55 15.43
CA LEU A 39 -6.19 -6.53 14.61
C LEU A 39 -6.22 -7.92 15.30
N PRO A 40 -7.36 -8.63 15.20
CA PRO A 40 -7.45 -10.02 15.64
C PRO A 40 -6.50 -10.90 14.84
N ALA A 41 -6.21 -12.11 15.35
CA ALA A 41 -5.29 -13.04 14.69
C ALA A 41 -5.72 -13.36 13.25
N THR A 42 -7.04 -13.42 13.01
CA THR A 42 -7.65 -13.73 11.71
C THR A 42 -8.54 -12.57 11.27
N ILE A 43 -8.41 -12.17 10.01
CA ILE A 43 -9.15 -11.05 9.41
C ILE A 43 -9.82 -11.51 8.10
N PRO A 44 -10.90 -10.86 7.66
CA PRO A 44 -11.41 -11.00 6.30
C PRO A 44 -10.35 -10.65 5.27
N THR A 45 -10.14 -11.52 4.29
CA THR A 45 -9.21 -11.30 3.16
C THR A 45 -9.92 -11.28 1.82
N HIS A 46 -11.13 -11.85 1.75
CA HIS A 46 -11.98 -11.83 0.55
C HIS A 46 -13.42 -11.51 0.96
N PHE A 47 -14.09 -10.71 0.13
CA PHE A 47 -15.47 -10.31 0.31
C PHE A 47 -16.25 -10.69 -0.94
N GLY A 48 -17.35 -11.42 -0.76
CA GLY A 48 -18.22 -11.84 -1.85
C GLY A 48 -19.00 -10.67 -2.45
N ALA A 49 -19.76 -10.94 -3.53
CA ALA A 49 -20.56 -9.92 -4.22
C ALA A 49 -21.64 -9.26 -3.34
N ASN A 50 -22.01 -9.89 -2.21
CA ASN A 50 -22.92 -9.35 -1.20
C ASN A 50 -22.22 -8.46 -0.15
N GLY A 51 -20.90 -8.27 -0.25
CA GLY A 51 -20.10 -7.51 0.71
C GLY A 51 -19.81 -8.26 2.01
N ASN A 52 -20.22 -9.52 2.15
CA ASN A 52 -19.91 -10.33 3.32
C ASN A 52 -18.54 -11.02 3.17
N PRO A 53 -17.80 -11.22 4.27
CA PRO A 53 -16.59 -12.02 4.24
C PRO A 53 -16.90 -13.48 3.91
N ASP A 54 -16.30 -14.01 2.86
CA ASP A 54 -16.32 -15.43 2.49
C ASP A 54 -14.91 -16.05 2.44
N GLY A 55 -13.86 -15.23 2.62
CA GLY A 55 -12.47 -15.68 2.81
C GLY A 55 -11.79 -14.98 3.99
N TRP A 56 -11.01 -15.75 4.75
CA TRP A 56 -10.35 -15.34 5.98
C TRP A 56 -8.87 -15.75 5.97
N GLY A 57 -8.02 -14.94 6.59
CA GLY A 57 -6.58 -15.22 6.68
C GLY A 57 -5.93 -14.56 7.89
N GLY A 58 -4.67 -14.92 8.15
CA GLY A 58 -3.92 -14.35 9.27
C GLY A 58 -3.65 -12.85 9.05
N LYS A 59 -3.65 -12.04 10.12
CA LYS A 59 -3.27 -10.62 10.03
C LYS A 59 -1.85 -10.36 9.52
N GLY A 60 -1.03 -11.42 9.43
CA GLY A 60 0.29 -11.40 8.82
C GLY A 60 0.27 -11.04 7.33
N SER A 61 -0.82 -11.37 6.62
CA SER A 61 -1.05 -11.01 5.22
C SER A 61 -0.99 -9.49 4.96
N LEU A 62 -1.30 -8.66 5.96
CA LEU A 62 -1.28 -7.19 5.87
C LEU A 62 0.13 -6.58 6.11
N LYS A 63 1.13 -7.40 6.45
CA LYS A 63 2.51 -6.90 6.58
C LYS A 63 3.03 -6.42 5.23
N LEU A 64 3.93 -5.44 5.23
CA LEU A 64 4.57 -4.90 4.01
C LEU A 64 5.26 -5.96 3.14
N TRP A 65 5.65 -7.10 3.74
CA TRP A 65 6.23 -8.27 3.07
C TRP A 65 5.23 -9.44 2.90
N GLY A 66 3.98 -9.28 3.32
CA GLY A 66 2.95 -10.32 3.42
C GLY A 66 2.42 -10.85 2.08
N GLY A 67 2.89 -10.32 0.95
CA GLY A 67 2.52 -10.80 -0.38
C GLY A 67 2.87 -12.28 -0.64
N SER A 68 3.75 -12.89 0.16
CA SER A 68 4.07 -14.31 0.05
C SER A 68 2.92 -15.23 0.48
N GLU A 69 2.05 -14.79 1.40
CA GLU A 69 0.90 -15.59 1.86
C GLU A 69 -0.28 -15.56 0.88
N PHE A 70 -0.33 -14.57 -0.02
CA PHE A 70 -1.34 -14.46 -1.09
C PHE A 70 -1.14 -15.48 -2.22
N LEU A 71 0.09 -16.01 -2.40
CA LEU A 71 0.43 -16.95 -3.48
C LEU A 71 0.35 -18.43 -3.06
N THR A 72 0.09 -18.70 -1.79
CA THR A 72 0.03 -20.06 -1.22
C THR A 72 -1.36 -20.47 -0.73
N GLY A 73 -2.38 -19.65 -1.02
CA GLY A 73 -3.78 -19.96 -0.75
C GLY A 73 -4.38 -20.93 -1.76
#